data_AF-A0A933HBE9-F1
#
_entry.id   AF-A0A933HBE9-F1
#
_cell.length_a   1.000
_cell.length_b   1.000
_cell.length_c   1.000
_cell.angle_alpha   90.00
_cell.angle_beta   90.00
_cell.angle_gamma   90.00
#
_symmetry.space_group_name_H-M   'P 1'
#
loop_
_entity.id
_entity.type
_entity.pdbx_description
1 polymer ?
#
loop_
_entity_poly.entity_id
_entity_poly.type
_entity_poly.pdbx_seq_one_letter_code
_entity_poly.pdbx_strand_id
1 'polypeptide(L)'
;MKRTQIYLSMEQWKTLHALSFRTHQSISNLIRAAIDRKYLGGRHPDFESGIRAAFGIWKDRKDIGSAAAYIRALRKDTRMERLRRLKKEPHERHNP
;
A
#
# COMPACT_ATOMS: atom_id res chain seq x y z
N MET A 1 -14.60 8.25 20.73
CA MET A 1 -14.15 9.54 20.13
C MET A 1 -14.97 10.68 20.74
N LYS A 2 -14.36 11.85 20.97
CA LYS A 2 -15.10 13.08 21.32
C LYS A 2 -15.28 13.93 20.05
N ARG A 3 -16.47 14.49 19.82
CA ARG A 3 -16.74 15.36 18.66
C ARG A 3 -16.15 16.74 18.93
N THR A 4 -15.26 17.19 18.05
CA THR A 4 -14.62 18.49 18.15
C THR A 4 -14.73 19.20 16.80
N GLN A 5 -15.02 20.51 16.84
CA GLN A 5 -14.99 21.36 15.66
C GLN A 5 -13.62 22.02 15.55
N ILE A 6 -13.03 21.97 14.36
CA ILE A 6 -11.75 22.58 14.05
C ILE A 6 -11.93 23.48 12.83
N TYR A 7 -11.23 24.61 12.84
CA TYR A 7 -11.19 25.52 11.71
C TYR A 7 -9.92 25.22 10.90
N LEU A 8 -10.07 25.17 9.58
CA LEU A 8 -8.99 24.91 8.65
C LEU A 8 -8.88 26.09 7.70
N SER A 9 -7.65 26.46 7.35
CA SER A 9 -7.43 27.39 6.24
C SER A 9 -7.86 26.73 4.91
N MET A 10 -8.13 27.55 3.90
CA MET A 10 -8.44 27.06 2.55
C MET A 10 -7.32 26.18 1.97
N GLU A 11 -6.06 26.48 2.27
CA GLU A 11 -4.91 25.69 1.84
C GLU A 11 -4.85 24.32 2.54
N GLN A 12 -5.09 24.31 3.86
CA GLN A 12 -5.18 23.06 4.63
C GLN A 12 -6.31 22.17 4.12
N TRP A 13 -7.48 22.77 3.83
CA TRP A 13 -8.63 22.05 3.28
C TRP A 13 -8.32 21.42 1.92
N LYS A 14 -7.77 22.20 0.97
CA LYS A 14 -7.39 21.70 -0.36
C LYS A 14 -6.37 20.56 -0.27
N THR A 15 -5.37 20.71 0.59
CA THR A 15 -4.33 19.70 0.79
C THR A 15 -4.92 18.41 1.36
N LEU A 16 -5.76 18.50 2.39
CA LEU A 16 -6.43 17.33 2.98
C LEU A 16 -7.38 16.65 2.00
N HIS A 17 -8.10 17.40 1.19
CA HIS A 17 -9.00 16.86 0.19
C HIS A 17 -8.23 16.09 -0.91
N ALA A 18 -7.12 16.66 -1.40
CA ALA A 18 -6.25 15.99 -2.37
C ALA A 18 -5.63 14.70 -1.80
N LEU A 19 -5.18 14.73 -0.54
CA LEU A 19 -4.66 13.56 0.15
C LEU A 19 -5.73 12.49 0.36
N SER A 20 -6.93 12.90 0.76
CA SER A 20 -8.08 12.00 0.95
C SER A 20 -8.41 11.25 -0.34
N PHE A 21 -8.45 11.96 -1.47
CA PHE A 21 -8.66 11.35 -2.78
C PHE A 21 -7.55 10.37 -3.15
N ARG A 22 -6.28 10.74 -2.96
CA ARG A 22 -5.11 9.90 -3.31
C ARG A 22 -4.96 8.65 -2.44
N THR A 23 -5.37 8.72 -1.17
CA THR A 23 -5.15 7.65 -0.18
C THR A 23 -6.40 6.82 0.09
N HIS A 24 -7.55 7.23 -0.44
CA HIS A 24 -8.88 6.68 -0.11
C HIS A 24 -9.18 6.67 1.39
N GLN A 25 -8.61 7.61 2.14
CA GLN A 25 -8.85 7.79 3.57
C GLN A 25 -9.75 9.00 3.80
N SER A 26 -10.59 8.96 4.83
CA SER A 26 -11.40 10.13 5.20
C SER A 26 -10.52 11.27 5.74
N ILE A 27 -10.96 12.51 5.57
CA ILE A 27 -10.28 13.69 6.12
C ILE A 27 -10.10 13.55 7.64
N SER A 28 -11.11 13.05 8.35
CA SER A 28 -11.04 12.79 9.79
C SER A 28 -9.99 11.73 10.14
N ASN A 29 -9.71 10.75 9.29
CA ASN A 29 -8.64 9.78 9.52
C ASN A 29 -7.27 10.44 9.36
N LEU A 30 -7.09 11.23 8.30
CA LEU A 30 -5.84 11.94 8.03
C LEU A 30 -5.47 12.91 9.15
N ILE A 31 -6.45 13.68 9.64
CA ILE A 31 -6.25 14.63 10.74
C ILE A 31 -5.84 13.90 12.02
N ARG A 32 -6.52 12.79 12.35
CA ARG A 32 -6.16 11.98 13.52
C ARG A 32 -4.77 11.39 13.40
N ALA A 33 -4.43 10.78 12.26
CA ALA A 33 -3.10 10.22 12.04
C ALA A 33 -2.00 11.29 12.15
N ALA A 34 -2.25 12.52 11.68
CA ALA A 34 -1.33 13.63 11.83
C ALA A 34 -1.16 14.07 13.30
N ILE A 35 -2.26 14.15 14.06
CA ILE A 35 -2.23 14.44 15.51
C ILE A 35 -1.49 13.33 16.24
N ASP A 36 -1.79 12.07 15.94
CA ASP A 36 -1.17 10.90 16.57
C ASP A 36 0.34 10.90 16.32
N ARG A 37 0.76 11.17 15.09
CA ARG A 37 2.18 11.26 14.72
C ARG A 37 2.88 12.43 15.42
N LYS A 38 2.22 13.58 15.54
CA LYS A 38 2.84 14.81 16.05
C LYS A 38 2.90 14.87 17.57
N TYR A 39 1.85 14.40 18.25
CA TYR A 39 1.64 14.62 19.68
C TYR A 39 1.58 13.33 20.50
N LEU A 40 1.27 12.19 19.88
CA LEU A 40 1.15 10.91 20.59
C LEU A 40 2.31 9.95 20.32
N GLY A 41 3.31 10.38 19.54
CA GLY A 41 4.59 9.69 19.39
C GLY A 41 4.44 8.17 19.18
N GLY A 42 3.94 7.76 18.01
CA GLY A 42 4.06 6.38 17.55
C GLY A 42 3.34 5.32 18.41
N ARG A 43 2.01 5.41 18.55
CA ARG A 43 1.17 4.21 18.82
C ARG A 43 0.69 3.55 17.53
N HIS A 44 1.49 3.60 16.48
CA HIS A 44 1.37 2.58 15.44
C HIS A 44 2.09 1.36 16.00
N PRO A 45 1.57 0.12 15.90
CA PRO A 45 2.35 -1.06 16.25
C PRO A 45 3.69 -0.92 15.56
N ASP A 46 4.74 -0.85 16.38
CA ASP A 46 6.08 -0.42 15.99
C ASP A 46 6.39 -1.11 14.66
N PHE A 47 6.54 -0.36 13.56
CA PHE A 47 6.83 -1.00 12.28
C PHE A 47 8.04 -1.93 12.41
N GLU A 48 8.98 -1.53 13.26
CA GLU A 48 10.11 -2.33 13.70
C GLU A 48 9.70 -3.62 14.43
N SER A 49 8.72 -3.57 15.34
CA SER A 49 8.15 -4.77 16.00
C SER A 49 7.46 -5.71 15.00
N GLY A 50 6.73 -5.17 14.03
CA GLY A 50 6.11 -5.95 12.96
C GLY A 50 7.14 -6.62 12.05
N ILE A 51 8.21 -5.90 11.69
CA ILE A 51 9.34 -6.44 10.92
C ILE A 51 10.09 -7.51 11.72
N ARG A 52 10.34 -7.29 13.03
CA ARG A 52 10.97 -8.30 13.90
C ARG A 52 10.12 -9.56 14.02
N ALA A 53 8.80 -9.42 14.18
CA ALA A 53 7.89 -10.56 14.23
C ALA A 53 7.80 -11.31 12.88
N ALA A 54 7.93 -10.58 11.76
CA ALA A 54 7.97 -11.18 10.43
C ALA A 54 9.31 -11.86 10.11
N PHE A 55 10.38 -11.53 10.82
CA PHE A 55 11.71 -12.06 10.58
C PHE A 55 11.74 -13.55 10.92
N GLY A 56 12.07 -14.39 9.93
CA GLY A 56 12.20 -15.83 10.12
C GLY A 56 10.93 -16.66 9.94
N ILE A 57 9.78 -16.07 9.58
CA ILE A 57 8.52 -16.83 9.30
C ILE A 57 8.75 -17.96 8.27
N TRP A 58 9.67 -17.78 7.33
CA TRP A 58 9.95 -18.78 6.28
C TRP A 58 11.16 -19.66 6.57
N LYS A 59 11.80 -19.52 7.74
CA LYS A 59 13.04 -20.24 8.08
C LYS A 59 12.80 -21.76 8.16
N ASP A 60 11.68 -22.18 8.71
CA ASP A 60 11.37 -23.59 8.97
C ASP A 60 10.35 -24.19 7.99
N ARG A 61 9.98 -23.44 6.94
CA ARG A 61 9.08 -23.93 5.89
C ARG A 61 9.80 -24.91 4.97
N LYS A 62 9.38 -26.17 5.01
CA LYS A 62 9.94 -27.26 4.18
C LYS A 62 9.24 -27.41 2.83
N ASP A 63 8.09 -26.79 2.65
CA ASP A 63 7.20 -26.95 1.50
C ASP A 63 7.52 -25.99 0.32
N ILE A 64 8.33 -24.96 0.55
CA ILE A 64 8.75 -23.98 -0.49
C ILE A 64 10.16 -24.22 -1.03
N GLY A 65 10.84 -25.28 -0.57
CA GLY A 65 12.23 -25.54 -0.89
C GLY A 65 13.16 -24.41 -0.43
N SER A 66 14.27 -24.19 -1.13
CA SER A 66 15.18 -23.09 -0.81
C SER A 66 14.51 -21.74 -1.03
N ALA A 67 14.46 -20.89 0.01
CA ALA A 67 13.92 -19.54 -0.07
C ALA A 67 14.53 -18.72 -1.24
N ALA A 68 15.82 -18.91 -1.53
CA ALA A 68 16.49 -18.24 -2.64
C ALA A 68 15.98 -18.71 -4.01
N ALA A 69 15.75 -20.01 -4.17
CA ALA A 69 15.19 -20.57 -5.40
C ALA A 69 13.73 -20.12 -5.59
N TYR A 70 12.94 -20.12 -4.51
CA TYR A 70 11.57 -19.65 -4.49
C TYR A 70 11.45 -18.17 -4.90
N ILE A 71 12.27 -17.28 -4.32
CA ILE A 71 12.30 -15.86 -4.70
C ILE A 71 12.74 -15.67 -6.15
N ARG A 72 13.72 -16.44 -6.64
CA ARG A 72 14.13 -16.36 -8.06
C ARG A 72 13.02 -16.81 -9.00
N ALA A 73 12.21 -17.80 -8.63
CA ALA A 73 11.05 -18.22 -9.41
C ALA A 73 9.98 -17.12 -9.43
N LEU A 74 9.71 -16.45 -8.31
CA LEU A 74 8.80 -15.30 -8.24
C LEU A 74 9.30 -14.09 -9.07
N ARG A 75 10.62 -13.89 -9.15
CA ARG A 75 11.24 -12.82 -9.94
C ARG A 75 11.38 -13.15 -11.42
N LYS A 76 11.21 -14.42 -11.83
CA LYS A 76 11.16 -14.78 -13.25
C LYS A 76 9.93 -14.10 -13.84
N ASP A 77 10.24 -13.09 -14.61
CA ASP A 77 9.38 -11.99 -14.97
C ASP A 77 8.16 -12.45 -15.78
N THR A 78 6.96 -12.24 -15.24
CA THR A 78 5.70 -12.44 -15.99
C THR A 78 5.46 -11.34 -17.02
N ARG A 79 6.31 -10.30 -17.07
CA ARG A 79 6.26 -9.24 -18.08
C ARG A 79 6.34 -9.79 -19.49
N MET A 80 7.23 -10.75 -19.76
CA MET A 80 7.36 -11.30 -21.12
C MET A 80 6.13 -12.10 -21.53
N GLU A 81 5.50 -12.83 -20.61
CA GLU A 81 4.21 -13.48 -20.84
C GLU A 81 3.07 -12.48 -21.01
N ARG A 82 3.05 -11.42 -20.19
CA ARG A 82 2.04 -10.35 -20.24
C ARG A 82 2.13 -9.57 -21.55
N LEU A 83 3.33 -9.23 -22.00
CA LEU A 83 3.57 -8.57 -23.29
C LEU A 83 3.19 -9.48 -24.48
N ARG A 84 3.47 -10.79 -24.39
CA ARG A 84 3.03 -11.75 -25.40
C ARG A 84 1.51 -11.90 -25.45
N ARG A 85 0.83 -11.87 -24.30
CA ARG A 85 -0.63 -11.88 -24.21
C ARG A 85 -1.25 -10.63 -24.84
N LEU A 86 -0.72 -9.45 -24.52
CA LEU A 86 -1.19 -8.18 -25.09
C LEU A 86 -0.98 -8.07 -26.61
N LYS A 87 0.04 -8.74 -27.16
CA LYS A 87 0.30 -8.78 -28.61
C LYS A 87 -0.63 -9.75 -29.36
N LYS A 88 -1.27 -10.70 -28.65
CA LYS A 88 -2.17 -11.71 -29.24
C LYS A 88 -3.62 -11.26 -29.41
N GLU A 89 -3.99 -10.10 -28.87
CA GLU A 89 -5.31 -9.49 -29.10
C GLU A 89 -5.16 -8.38 -30.16
N PRO A 90 -5.17 -8.72 -31.48
CA PRO A 90 -5.31 -7.71 -32.50
C PRO A 90 -6.67 -7.05 -32.35
N HIS A 91 -6.66 -5.74 -32.49
CA HIS A 91 -7.81 -4.85 -32.43
C HIS A 91 -8.84 -5.25 -33.49
N GLU A 92 -9.83 -6.07 -33.12
CA GLU A 92 -11.10 -6.14 -33.84
C GLU A 92 -11.85 -4.82 -33.58
N ARG A 93 -11.45 -3.77 -34.32
CA ARG A 93 -12.30 -2.59 -34.47
C ARG A 93 -13.39 -2.95 -35.47
N HIS A 94 -14.49 -3.46 -34.93
CA HIS A 94 -15.77 -3.48 -35.62
C HIS A 94 -16.26 -2.02 -35.76
N ASN A 95 -16.51 -1.57 -36.99
CA ASN A 95 -17.06 -0.25 -37.28
C ASN A 95 -18.38 -0.43 -38.04
N PRO A 96 -19.55 -0.01 -37.50
CA PRO A 96 -20.66 0.43 -38.32
C PRO A 96 -20.43 1.86 -38.82
#